data_AF-A0AAD2ZGD2-F1
#
_entry.id   AF-A0AAD2ZGD2-F1
#
_cell.length_a   1.000
_cell.length_b   1.000
_cell.length_c   1.000
_cell.angle_alpha   90.00
_cell.angle_beta   90.00
_cell.angle_gamma   90.00
#
_symmetry.space_group_name_H-M   'P 1'
#
loop_
_entity.id
_entity.type
_entity.pdbx_description
1 polymer ?
#
loop_
_entity_poly.entity_id
_entity_poly.type
_entity_poly.pdbx_seq_one_letter_code
_entity_poly.pdbx_strand_id
1 'polypeptide(L)'
;IHKFRCVPHLTGRRFEHGVTDCYTLFRDAYHLAGIDMPDFEREDDWWRNGQNLYLDNMAVTGFYRVPLSSAQAGDILLCCFGASVANHAAIYCGNGELLHHLPEQLSKRERYSEKWQRRTHSVWRHRHWHASAFTGICNDLAAASACT
;
A
#
# COMPACT_ATOMS: atom_id res chain seq x y z
N ILE A 1 9.17 27.21 -8.05
CA ILE A 1 9.10 25.87 -8.70
C ILE A 1 9.01 24.84 -7.58
N HIS A 2 7.94 24.07 -7.51
CA HIS A 2 7.83 22.96 -6.55
C HIS A 2 8.61 21.75 -7.12
N LYS A 3 9.50 21.16 -6.31
CA LYS A 3 10.28 19.98 -6.70
C LYS A 3 9.75 18.78 -5.94
N PHE A 4 9.16 17.83 -6.65
CA PHE A 4 8.70 16.57 -6.07
C PHE A 4 9.88 15.63 -5.84
N ARG A 5 9.75 14.74 -4.86
CA ARG A 5 10.73 13.68 -4.60
C ARG A 5 10.60 12.63 -5.70
N CYS A 6 11.72 12.28 -6.33
CA CYS A 6 11.73 11.13 -7.23
C CYS A 6 11.54 9.84 -6.40
N VAL A 7 10.60 8.99 -6.81
CA VAL A 7 10.40 7.66 -6.22
C VAL A 7 10.81 6.59 -7.23
N PRO A 8 11.42 5.48 -6.80
CA PRO A 8 11.64 4.34 -7.68
C PRO A 8 10.31 3.83 -8.27
N HIS A 9 10.35 3.14 -9.41
CA HIS A 9 9.14 2.48 -9.93
C HIS A 9 8.48 1.59 -8.89
N LEU A 10 7.15 1.63 -8.82
CA LEU A 10 6.39 0.91 -7.79
C LEU A 10 6.54 -0.61 -7.91
N THR A 11 6.82 -1.13 -9.10
CA THR A 11 7.07 -2.56 -9.36
C THR A 11 8.56 -2.86 -9.57
N GLY A 12 8.97 -4.10 -9.27
CA GLY A 12 10.34 -4.57 -9.48
C GLY A 12 11.32 -4.23 -8.36
N ARG A 13 10.85 -3.67 -7.23
CA ARG A 13 11.70 -3.34 -6.09
C ARG A 13 12.09 -4.61 -5.34
N ARG A 14 13.32 -4.68 -4.81
CA ARG A 14 13.71 -5.72 -3.84
C ARG A 14 13.23 -5.34 -2.45
N PHE A 15 12.82 -6.33 -1.67
CA PHE A 15 12.34 -6.11 -0.31
C PHE A 15 13.49 -5.87 0.66
N GLU A 16 13.39 -4.79 1.44
CA GLU A 16 14.22 -4.51 2.61
C GLU A 16 13.34 -3.88 3.68
N HIS A 17 13.20 -4.53 4.83
CA HIS A 17 12.31 -4.08 5.90
C HIS A 17 12.71 -2.68 6.40
N GLY A 18 11.74 -1.78 6.57
CA GLY A 18 12.00 -0.39 6.97
C GLY A 18 12.50 0.53 5.85
N VAL A 19 13.02 -0.03 4.75
CA VAL A 19 13.65 0.74 3.66
C VAL A 19 12.82 0.66 2.38
N THR A 20 12.69 -0.53 1.79
CA THR A 20 11.90 -0.80 0.58
C THR A 20 10.91 -1.94 0.86
N ASP A 21 9.94 -1.70 1.72
CA ASP A 21 8.94 -2.70 2.11
C ASP A 21 7.52 -2.34 1.64
N CYS A 22 6.52 -3.04 2.17
CA CYS A 22 5.11 -2.79 1.87
C CYS A 22 4.63 -1.39 2.30
N TYR A 23 5.15 -0.86 3.40
CA TYR A 23 4.78 0.48 3.86
C TYR A 23 5.44 1.55 3.00
N THR A 24 6.73 1.41 2.68
CA THR A 24 7.40 2.32 1.74
C THR A 24 6.70 2.33 0.38
N LEU A 25 6.29 1.17 -0.13
CA LEU A 25 5.55 1.10 -1.40
C LEU A 25 4.22 1.86 -1.33
N PHE A 26 3.47 1.69 -0.25
CA PHE A 26 2.25 2.45 0.03
C PHE A 26 2.53 3.96 0.05
N ARG A 27 3.53 4.41 0.81
CA ARG A 27 3.90 5.83 0.91
C ARG A 27 4.29 6.43 -0.44
N ASP A 28 5.10 5.72 -1.22
CA ASP A 28 5.52 6.19 -2.54
C ASP A 28 4.35 6.25 -3.53
N ALA A 29 3.43 5.28 -3.49
CA ALA A 29 2.23 5.33 -4.31
C ALA A 29 1.35 6.53 -3.95
N TYR A 30 1.21 6.84 -2.66
CA TYR A 30 0.46 8.00 -2.20
C TYR A 30 1.17 9.32 -2.53
N HIS A 31 2.51 9.36 -2.49
CA HIS A 31 3.28 10.50 -2.97
C HIS A 31 3.01 10.80 -4.45
N LEU A 32 2.95 9.77 -5.30
CA LEU A 32 2.56 9.91 -6.70
C LEU A 32 1.10 10.37 -6.89
N ALA A 33 0.24 10.10 -5.90
CA ALA A 33 -1.13 10.58 -5.84
C ALA A 33 -1.25 12.00 -5.23
N GLY A 34 -0.13 12.63 -4.87
CA GLY A 34 -0.09 13.97 -4.27
C GLY A 34 -0.40 14.01 -2.77
N ILE A 35 -0.32 12.88 -2.07
CA ILE A 35 -0.54 12.76 -0.63
C ILE A 35 0.75 12.27 0.04
N ASP A 36 1.39 13.13 0.83
CA ASP A 36 2.58 12.76 1.57
C ASP A 36 2.23 12.03 2.87
N MET A 37 2.74 10.81 3.00
CA MET A 37 2.54 9.95 4.16
C MET A 37 3.76 9.99 5.09
N PRO A 38 3.57 10.05 6.43
CA PRO A 38 4.67 10.02 7.38
C PRO A 38 5.46 8.71 7.27
N ASP A 39 6.77 8.78 7.50
CA ASP A 39 7.56 7.59 7.77
C ASP A 39 7.46 7.28 9.25
N PHE A 40 7.07 6.06 9.59
CA PHE A 40 7.14 5.61 10.97
C PHE A 40 8.19 4.52 11.10
N GLU A 41 8.86 4.54 12.24
CA GLU A 41 9.71 3.43 12.65
C GLU A 41 8.86 2.18 12.83
N ARG A 42 9.37 1.07 12.33
CA ARG A 42 8.70 -0.22 12.33
C ARG A 42 9.75 -1.28 12.56
N GLU A 43 9.89 -1.71 13.80
CA GLU A 43 10.75 -2.84 14.13
C GLU A 43 10.34 -4.07 13.33
N ASP A 44 11.29 -4.94 13.01
CA ASP A 44 10.96 -6.21 12.36
C ASP A 44 10.11 -7.08 13.29
N ASP A 45 9.20 -7.87 12.73
CA ASP A 45 8.28 -8.73 13.48
C ASP A 45 7.44 -7.98 14.57
N TRP A 46 7.21 -6.66 14.45
CA TRP A 46 6.46 -5.85 15.43
C TRP A 46 5.12 -6.45 15.87
N TRP A 47 4.44 -7.20 14.98
CA TRP A 47 3.16 -7.86 15.27
C TRP A 47 3.27 -8.97 16.32
N ARG A 48 4.47 -9.53 16.53
CA ARG A 48 4.73 -10.52 17.59
C ARG A 48 4.77 -9.88 18.97
N ASN A 49 5.07 -8.58 19.02
CA ASN A 49 5.17 -7.81 20.26
C ASN A 49 3.81 -7.20 20.68
N GLY A 50 2.72 -7.59 20.02
CA GLY A 50 1.36 -7.13 20.33
C GLY A 50 1.04 -5.71 19.86
N GLN A 51 1.93 -5.10 19.06
CA GLN A 51 1.71 -3.78 18.46
C GLN A 51 0.64 -3.88 17.35
N ASN A 52 -0.06 -2.78 17.05
CA ASN A 52 -1.07 -2.69 16.00
C ASN A 52 -0.78 -1.53 15.04
N LEU A 53 0.48 -1.45 14.63
CA LEU A 53 1.09 -0.31 13.97
C LEU A 53 0.29 0.24 12.79
N TYR A 54 -0.31 -0.60 11.94
CA TYR A 54 -1.16 -0.09 10.88
C TYR A 54 -2.44 0.56 11.43
N LEU A 55 -3.24 -0.15 12.24
CA LEU A 55 -4.53 0.38 12.71
C LEU A 55 -4.36 1.65 13.54
N ASP A 56 -3.31 1.71 14.37
CA ASP A 56 -3.00 2.87 15.20
C ASP A 56 -2.66 4.10 14.34
N ASN A 57 -2.01 3.89 13.19
CA ASN A 57 -1.57 4.99 12.32
C ASN A 57 -2.61 5.37 11.24
N MET A 58 -3.46 4.46 10.76
CA MET A 58 -4.40 4.77 9.67
C MET A 58 -5.34 5.93 10.03
N ALA A 59 -5.99 5.87 11.19
CA ALA A 59 -6.98 6.89 11.58
C ALA A 59 -6.34 8.27 11.77
N VAL A 60 -5.18 8.32 12.43
CA VAL A 60 -4.47 9.57 12.73
C VAL A 60 -3.82 10.19 11.48
N THR A 61 -3.53 9.39 10.46
CA THR A 61 -3.01 9.84 9.16
C THR A 61 -4.10 10.11 8.13
N GLY A 62 -5.33 10.35 8.57
CA GLY A 62 -6.41 10.81 7.70
C GLY A 62 -7.14 9.71 6.94
N PHE A 63 -6.95 8.44 7.28
CA PHE A 63 -7.74 7.35 6.72
C PHE A 63 -8.99 7.06 7.54
N TYR A 64 -10.00 6.52 6.87
CA TYR A 64 -11.19 5.96 7.49
C TYR A 64 -11.52 4.61 6.86
N ARG A 65 -12.17 3.74 7.63
CA ARG A 65 -12.57 2.41 7.16
C ARG A 65 -13.72 2.52 6.15
N VAL A 66 -13.66 1.69 5.12
CA VAL A 66 -14.75 1.51 4.15
C VAL A 66 -15.11 0.04 4.03
N PRO A 67 -16.38 -0.30 3.71
CA PRO A 67 -16.75 -1.66 3.36
C PRO A 67 -16.00 -2.14 2.12
N LEU A 68 -15.58 -3.42 2.11
CA LEU A 68 -14.90 -4.03 0.96
C LEU A 68 -15.70 -3.94 -0.34
N SER A 69 -17.03 -4.04 -0.25
CA SER A 69 -17.94 -3.88 -1.39
C SER A 69 -17.93 -2.48 -2.01
N SER A 70 -17.38 -1.49 -1.32
CA SER A 70 -17.24 -0.11 -1.77
C SER A 70 -15.80 0.29 -2.08
N ALA A 71 -14.88 -0.69 -2.12
CA ALA A 71 -13.47 -0.45 -2.38
C ALA A 71 -13.26 0.23 -3.75
N GLN A 72 -12.37 1.21 -3.77
CA GLN A 72 -12.00 2.00 -4.95
C GLN A 72 -10.50 1.93 -5.18
N ALA A 73 -10.07 2.15 -6.42
CA ALA A 73 -8.65 2.22 -6.74
C ALA A 73 -7.96 3.27 -5.85
N GLY A 74 -6.83 2.87 -5.25
CA GLY A 74 -6.06 3.61 -4.27
C GLY A 74 -6.40 3.32 -2.80
N ASP A 75 -7.51 2.65 -2.50
CA ASP A 75 -7.81 2.23 -1.14
C ASP A 75 -6.73 1.25 -0.63
N ILE A 76 -6.43 1.34 0.66
CA ILE A 76 -5.44 0.49 1.31
C ILE A 76 -6.13 -0.74 1.89
N LEU A 77 -5.62 -1.90 1.46
CA LEU A 77 -5.98 -3.22 1.97
C LEU A 77 -4.97 -3.59 3.05
N LEU A 78 -5.40 -3.57 4.30
CA LEU A 78 -4.62 -4.13 5.40
C LEU A 78 -4.90 -5.63 5.51
N CYS A 79 -3.83 -6.43 5.58
CA CYS A 79 -3.90 -7.88 5.56
C CYS A 79 -3.17 -8.50 6.76
N CYS A 80 -3.64 -9.68 7.18
CA CYS A 80 -3.00 -10.50 8.21
C CYS A 80 -2.26 -11.68 7.57
N PHE A 81 -0.95 -11.75 7.80
CA PHE A 81 -0.07 -12.84 7.38
C PHE A 81 0.49 -13.55 8.62
N GLY A 82 -0.06 -14.71 8.97
CA GLY A 82 0.45 -15.52 10.08
C GLY A 82 0.31 -14.88 11.47
N ALA A 83 -0.50 -13.83 11.60
CA ALA A 83 -0.71 -13.07 12.82
C ALA A 83 -2.19 -12.69 12.97
N SER A 84 -2.63 -12.39 14.19
CA SER A 84 -3.98 -11.89 14.49
C SER A 84 -4.14 -10.39 14.22
N VAL A 85 -3.02 -9.64 14.13
CA VAL A 85 -2.99 -8.22 13.79
C VAL A 85 -2.59 -8.03 12.33
N ALA A 86 -3.08 -6.96 11.71
CA ALA A 86 -2.75 -6.65 10.33
C ALA A 86 -1.29 -6.24 10.23
N ASN A 87 -0.48 -6.93 9.43
CA ASN A 87 0.97 -6.74 9.32
C ASN A 87 1.45 -6.47 7.89
N HIS A 88 0.52 -6.30 6.95
CA HIS A 88 0.84 -6.01 5.56
C HIS A 88 -0.14 -5.01 4.96
N ALA A 89 0.38 -4.03 4.20
CA ALA A 89 -0.41 -3.11 3.40
C ALA A 89 -0.26 -3.40 1.91
N ALA A 90 -1.38 -3.39 1.21
CA ALA A 90 -1.46 -3.42 -0.25
C ALA A 90 -2.38 -2.28 -0.73
N ILE A 91 -2.19 -1.84 -1.97
CA ILE A 91 -3.03 -0.83 -2.60
C ILE A 91 -3.99 -1.54 -3.55
N TYR A 92 -5.29 -1.35 -3.39
CA TYR A 92 -6.26 -1.84 -4.36
C TYR A 92 -6.12 -1.03 -5.66
N CYS A 93 -5.90 -1.70 -6.79
CA CYS A 93 -5.69 -1.02 -8.07
C CYS A 93 -6.98 -0.84 -8.88
N GLY A 94 -8.13 -1.27 -8.35
CA GLY A 94 -9.35 -1.45 -9.13
C GLY A 94 -9.30 -2.74 -9.96
N ASN A 95 -10.40 -3.06 -10.65
CA ASN A 95 -10.50 -4.19 -11.58
C ASN A 95 -10.07 -5.56 -11.01
N GLY A 96 -10.13 -5.73 -9.68
CA GLY A 96 -9.71 -6.97 -9.03
C GLY A 96 -8.19 -7.17 -8.99
N GLU A 97 -7.41 -6.10 -9.06
CA GLU A 97 -5.94 -6.11 -8.89
C GLU A 97 -5.52 -5.40 -7.61
N LEU A 98 -4.33 -5.75 -7.11
CA LEU A 98 -3.65 -5.05 -6.03
C LEU A 98 -2.16 -4.89 -6.33
N LEU A 99 -1.58 -3.82 -5.82
CA LEU A 99 -0.15 -3.55 -5.80
C LEU A 99 0.37 -3.78 -4.38
N HIS A 100 1.44 -4.56 -4.25
CA HIS A 100 1.99 -4.92 -2.94
C HIS A 100 3.48 -5.29 -3.01
N HIS A 101 4.10 -5.46 -1.84
CA HIS A 101 5.49 -5.90 -1.70
C HIS A 101 5.63 -6.90 -0.56
N LEU A 102 5.76 -8.19 -0.88
CA LEU A 102 6.01 -9.22 0.13
C LEU A 102 7.51 -9.45 0.34
N PRO A 103 7.92 -9.90 1.54
CA PRO A 103 9.27 -10.42 1.75
C PRO A 103 9.64 -11.45 0.68
N GLU A 104 10.93 -11.45 0.30
CA GLU A 104 11.52 -12.37 -0.70
C GLU A 104 10.94 -12.29 -2.12
N GLN A 105 10.05 -11.34 -2.38
CA GLN A 105 9.47 -11.11 -3.71
C GLN A 105 9.77 -9.71 -4.19
N LEU A 106 9.77 -9.53 -5.51
CA LEU A 106 9.75 -8.18 -6.06
C LEU A 106 8.39 -7.54 -5.83
N SER A 107 8.35 -6.22 -5.64
CA SER A 107 7.08 -5.49 -5.65
C SER A 107 6.37 -5.68 -6.99
N LYS A 108 5.06 -5.90 -6.96
CA LYS A 108 4.30 -6.27 -8.16
C LYS A 108 2.82 -5.92 -8.05
N ARG A 109 2.18 -5.83 -9.22
CA ARG A 109 0.73 -5.87 -9.34
C ARG A 109 0.29 -7.31 -9.60
N GLU A 110 -0.69 -7.80 -8.85
CA GLU A 110 -1.28 -9.11 -9.10
C GLU A 110 -2.79 -9.13 -8.79
N ARG A 111 -3.44 -10.25 -9.11
CA ARG A 111 -4.89 -10.40 -8.91
C ARG A 111 -5.22 -10.45 -7.42
N TYR A 112 -6.22 -9.68 -7.01
CA TYR A 112 -6.86 -9.73 -5.70
C TYR A 112 -7.75 -10.99 -5.56
N SER A 113 -7.07 -12.13 -5.51
CA SER A 113 -7.66 -13.46 -5.42
C SER A 113 -8.34 -13.72 -4.08
N GLU A 114 -9.09 -14.82 -4.01
CA GLU A 114 -9.75 -15.26 -2.77
C GLU A 114 -8.74 -15.45 -1.61
N LYS A 115 -7.51 -15.87 -1.91
CA LYS A 115 -6.41 -15.98 -0.91
C LYS A 115 -6.13 -14.62 -0.26
N TRP A 116 -6.12 -13.54 -1.04
CA TRP A 116 -5.91 -12.19 -0.54
C TRP A 116 -7.15 -11.68 0.21
N GLN A 117 -8.34 -11.94 -0.31
CA GLN A 117 -9.60 -11.55 0.33
C GLN A 117 -9.72 -12.18 1.73
N ARG A 118 -9.42 -13.49 1.87
CA ARG A 118 -9.41 -14.17 3.18
C ARG A 118 -8.39 -13.61 4.18
N ARG A 119 -7.32 -12.97 3.68
CA ARG A 119 -6.30 -12.32 4.52
C ARG A 119 -6.63 -10.86 4.79
N THR A 120 -7.58 -10.26 4.07
CA THR A 120 -7.90 -8.84 4.20
C THR A 120 -8.62 -8.61 5.51
N HIS A 121 -7.96 -7.88 6.40
CA HIS A 121 -8.51 -7.46 7.67
C HIS A 121 -9.47 -6.28 7.49
N SER A 122 -9.09 -5.30 6.67
CA SER A 122 -9.85 -4.05 6.52
C SER A 122 -9.43 -3.26 5.29
N VAL A 123 -10.36 -2.46 4.77
CA VAL A 123 -10.13 -1.50 3.69
C VAL A 123 -10.20 -0.08 4.23
N TRP A 124 -9.30 0.78 3.76
CA TRP A 124 -9.15 2.14 4.24
C TRP A 124 -9.02 3.13 3.09
N ARG A 125 -9.74 4.25 3.20
CA ARG A 125 -9.68 5.36 2.25
C ARG A 125 -9.17 6.61 2.92
N HIS A 126 -8.27 7.33 2.25
CA HIS A 126 -7.81 8.63 2.75
C HIS A 126 -8.88 9.71 2.52
N ARG A 127 -9.02 10.65 3.47
CA ARG A 127 -10.05 11.71 3.41
C ARG A 127 -9.91 12.63 2.20
N HIS A 128 -8.68 12.86 1.74
CA HIS A 128 -8.39 13.67 0.57
C HIS A 128 -8.27 12.83 -0.72
N TRP A 129 -8.73 11.57 -0.70
CA TRP A 129 -8.67 10.72 -1.88
C TRP A 129 -9.63 11.21 -2.96
N HIS A 130 -9.11 11.37 -4.18
CA HIS A 130 -9.88 11.66 -5.38
C HIS A 130 -9.58 10.59 -6.44
N ALA A 131 -10.56 10.20 -7.24
CA ALA A 131 -10.37 9.17 -8.28
C ALA A 131 -9.23 9.52 -9.26
N SER A 132 -9.07 10.81 -9.60
CA SER A 132 -7.99 11.31 -10.44
C SER A 132 -6.60 11.21 -9.78
N ALA A 133 -6.51 11.10 -8.46
CA ALA A 133 -5.24 10.93 -7.75
C ALA A 133 -4.57 9.60 -8.14
N PHE A 134 -5.36 8.59 -8.52
CA PHE A 134 -4.83 7.30 -8.98
C PHE A 134 -4.06 7.39 -10.31
N THR A 135 -4.24 8.45 -11.10
CA THR A 135 -3.56 8.64 -12.39
C THR A 135 -2.04 8.61 -12.24
N GLY A 136 -1.48 9.19 -11.17
CA GLY A 136 -0.03 9.15 -10.92
C GLY A 136 0.51 7.73 -10.76
N ILE A 137 -0.24 6.89 -10.03
CA ILE A 137 0.07 5.47 -9.84
C ILE A 137 -0.07 4.72 -11.16
N CYS A 138 -1.15 4.94 -11.92
CA CYS A 138 -1.35 4.33 -13.25
C CYS A 138 -0.19 4.63 -14.20
N ASN A 139 0.27 5.88 -14.25
CA ASN A 139 1.35 6.31 -15.13
C ASN A 139 2.67 5.62 -14.77
N ASP A 140 3.00 5.51 -13.48
CA ASP A 140 4.18 4.76 -13.03
C ASP A 140 4.10 3.28 -13.43
N LEU A 141 2.97 2.62 -13.16
CA LEU A 141 2.76 1.22 -13.51
C LEU A 141 2.88 0.96 -15.03
N ALA A 142 2.37 1.89 -15.85
CA ALA A 142 2.49 1.82 -17.29
C ALA A 142 3.94 2.01 -17.76
N ALA A 143 4.66 2.98 -17.20
CA ALA A 143 6.06 3.23 -17.53
C ALA A 143 6.96 2.03 -17.18
N ALA A 144 6.78 1.44 -16.00
CA ALA A 144 7.53 0.27 -15.58
C ALA A 144 7.30 -0.96 -16.48
N SER A 145 6.09 -1.10 -17.03
CA SER A 145 5.75 -2.21 -17.94
C SER A 145 6.35 -2.05 -19.35
N ALA A 146 6.71 -0.83 -19.76
CA ALA A 146 7.33 -0.57 -21.06
C ALA A 146 8.85 -0.83 -21.06
N CYS A 147 9.47 -1.00 -19.89
CA CYS A 147 10.90 -1.23 -19.72
C CYS A 147 11.29 -2.71 -19.58
N THR A 148 10.33 -3.64 -19.71
CA THR A 148 10.53 -5.09 -19.65
C THR A 148 10.40 -5.75 -21.01
#